data_AF-A0A844E1U1-F1
#
_entry.id   AF-A0A844E1U1-F1
#
_cell.length_a   1.000
_cell.length_b   1.000
_cell.length_c   1.000
_cell.angle_alpha   90.00
_cell.angle_beta   90.00
_cell.angle_gamma   90.00
#
_symmetry.space_group_name_H-M   'P 1'
#
loop_
_entity.id
_entity.type
_entity.pdbx_description
1 polymer ?
#
loop_
_entity_poly.entity_id
_entity_poly.type
_entity_poly.pdbx_seq_one_letter_code
_entity_poly.pdbx_strand_id
1 'polypeptide(L)'
;MKKILYLECKTGAAGDMLMGALYGLLTEEQKVLFLEKLNAISEEVCVIPQEICKQGIGGVHMKVEINGEEEGIAHTHEHSHCAEHSHEEAHMHSHEDDHEHAHHHEGAQIHNHHHHEDEHVHVHHHGHHAHTSVASILEKISVLDMSDSVKKNAEGIYRNIAAAESKVHQTDMEQIHFHEVGSVDALIDVVGSCLALELLGIDEVQASPVCVGNGTVRCAHGILPVPAPATAEIIKGMPVYCSSFDGELLTPTGAAILKYFVETYTKEMHMEIEEIGYGFGTKDFAQLSCVRAFLGYQK
;
A
#
# COMPACT_ATOMS: atom_id res chain seq x y z
N MET A 1 -10.30 -35.39 -5.64
CA MET A 1 -9.26 -34.44 -6.07
C MET A 1 -9.67 -33.09 -5.52
N LYS A 2 -8.80 -32.47 -4.73
CA LYS A 2 -9.02 -31.17 -4.11
C LYS A 2 -8.49 -30.09 -5.06
N LYS A 3 -9.27 -29.06 -5.36
CA LYS A 3 -8.82 -27.90 -6.15
C LYS A 3 -8.00 -26.99 -5.25
N ILE A 4 -6.72 -26.85 -5.56
CA ILE A 4 -5.74 -26.13 -4.74
C ILE A 4 -5.33 -24.84 -5.44
N LEU A 5 -5.27 -23.78 -4.67
CA LEU A 5 -4.54 -22.57 -5.01
C LEU A 5 -3.25 -22.53 -4.18
N TYR A 6 -2.09 -22.44 -4.84
CA TYR A 6 -0.82 -22.21 -4.17
C TYR A 6 -0.29 -20.80 -4.49
N LEU A 7 -0.15 -19.97 -3.45
CA LEU A 7 0.38 -18.61 -3.54
C LEU A 7 1.88 -18.59 -3.23
N GLU A 8 2.71 -18.29 -4.21
CA GLU A 8 4.14 -18.08 -4.00
C GLU A 8 4.42 -16.61 -3.66
N CYS A 9 4.73 -16.35 -2.40
CA CYS A 9 4.94 -15.01 -1.82
C CYS A 9 6.43 -14.76 -1.50
N LYS A 10 7.33 -15.27 -2.34
CA LYS A 10 8.79 -15.14 -2.13
C LYS A 10 9.30 -13.72 -2.24
N THR A 11 8.58 -12.88 -2.95
CA THR A 11 8.92 -11.48 -3.22
C THR A 11 7.92 -10.53 -2.57
N GLY A 12 7.20 -11.00 -1.54
CA GLY A 12 6.18 -10.23 -0.87
C GLY A 12 4.75 -10.57 -1.30
N ALA A 13 3.82 -9.79 -0.77
CA ALA A 13 2.43 -9.75 -1.16
C ALA A 13 1.81 -8.41 -0.75
N ALA A 14 1.23 -7.71 -1.72
CA ALA A 14 0.31 -6.59 -1.49
C ALA A 14 -1.10 -6.98 -1.93
N GLY A 15 -2.10 -6.16 -1.61
CA GLY A 15 -3.50 -6.43 -1.94
C GLY A 15 -3.71 -6.51 -3.46
N ASP A 16 -3.29 -5.47 -4.18
CA ASP A 16 -3.27 -5.37 -5.64
C ASP A 16 -2.55 -6.55 -6.32
N MET A 17 -1.41 -6.98 -5.78
CA MET A 17 -0.66 -8.14 -6.26
C MET A 17 -1.45 -9.44 -6.09
N LEU A 18 -2.11 -9.64 -4.94
CA LEU A 18 -2.94 -10.83 -4.73
C LEU A 18 -4.15 -10.81 -5.65
N MET A 19 -4.86 -9.68 -5.74
CA MET A 19 -6.01 -9.52 -6.61
C MET A 19 -5.64 -9.74 -8.08
N GLY A 20 -4.53 -9.16 -8.55
CA GLY A 20 -4.05 -9.33 -9.92
C GLY A 20 -3.63 -10.76 -10.24
N ALA A 21 -2.93 -11.44 -9.31
CA ALA A 21 -2.54 -12.84 -9.50
C ALA A 21 -3.76 -13.76 -9.58
N LEU A 22 -4.78 -13.52 -8.74
CA LEU A 22 -6.03 -14.27 -8.75
C LEU A 22 -6.87 -13.98 -9.99
N TYR A 23 -6.98 -12.71 -10.40
CA TYR A 23 -7.66 -12.32 -11.63
C TYR A 23 -7.05 -12.99 -12.87
N GLY A 24 -5.72 -13.11 -12.91
CA GLY A 24 -5.00 -13.82 -13.98
C GLY A 24 -5.39 -15.30 -14.12
N LEU A 25 -5.97 -15.92 -13.09
CA LEU A 25 -6.41 -17.32 -13.11
C LEU A 25 -7.88 -17.50 -13.54
N LEU A 26 -8.66 -16.41 -13.63
CA LEU A 26 -10.07 -16.46 -14.00
C LEU A 26 -10.24 -16.76 -15.49
N THR A 27 -11.33 -17.47 -15.85
CA THR A 27 -11.74 -17.58 -17.27
C THR A 27 -12.21 -16.22 -17.79
N GLU A 28 -12.28 -16.06 -19.11
CA GLU A 28 -12.74 -14.80 -19.70
C GLU A 28 -14.17 -14.42 -19.26
N GLU A 29 -15.07 -15.39 -19.10
CA GLU A 29 -16.41 -15.12 -18.56
C GLU A 29 -16.37 -14.67 -17.10
N GLN A 30 -15.49 -15.28 -16.30
CA GLN A 30 -15.31 -14.90 -14.90
C GLN A 30 -14.67 -13.51 -14.75
N LYS A 31 -13.73 -13.15 -15.63
CA LYS A 31 -13.12 -11.82 -15.67
C LYS A 31 -14.14 -10.72 -15.95
N VAL A 32 -15.05 -10.95 -16.90
CA VAL A 32 -16.15 -10.01 -17.18
C VAL A 32 -17.02 -9.81 -15.94
N LEU A 33 -17.50 -10.92 -15.34
CA LEU A 33 -18.33 -10.86 -14.14
C LEU A 33 -17.59 -10.18 -12.97
N PHE A 34 -16.31 -10.47 -12.80
CA PHE A 34 -15.46 -9.89 -11.77
C PHE A 34 -15.41 -8.36 -11.87
N LEU A 35 -15.11 -7.84 -13.07
CA LEU A 35 -15.01 -6.40 -13.31
C LEU A 35 -16.37 -5.71 -13.21
N GLU A 36 -17.44 -6.33 -13.73
CA GLU A 36 -18.80 -5.82 -13.58
C GLU A 36 -19.18 -5.64 -12.11
N LYS A 37 -18.87 -6.65 -11.29
CA LYS A 37 -19.18 -6.62 -9.86
C LYS A 37 -18.35 -5.60 -9.08
N LEU A 38 -17.05 -5.47 -9.36
CA LEU A 38 -16.22 -4.48 -8.67
C LEU A 38 -16.51 -3.04 -9.10
N ASN A 39 -16.74 -2.80 -10.40
CA ASN A 39 -17.08 -1.47 -10.90
C ASN A 39 -18.51 -1.03 -10.49
N ALA A 40 -19.34 -1.95 -10.02
CA ALA A 40 -20.64 -1.63 -9.43
C ALA A 40 -20.57 -1.19 -7.96
N ILE A 41 -19.39 -1.23 -7.30
CA ILE A 41 -19.23 -0.86 -5.89
C ILE A 41 -19.53 0.62 -5.66
N SER A 42 -19.12 1.49 -6.58
CA SER A 42 -19.38 2.93 -6.56
C SER A 42 -19.21 3.52 -7.95
N GLU A 43 -20.01 4.54 -8.30
CA GLU A 43 -19.88 5.26 -9.58
C GLU A 43 -18.50 5.95 -9.73
N GLU A 44 -17.84 6.22 -8.61
CA GLU A 44 -16.52 6.86 -8.58
C GLU A 44 -15.38 5.87 -8.79
N VAL A 45 -15.61 4.56 -8.69
CA VAL A 45 -14.57 3.52 -8.74
C VAL A 45 -14.47 2.89 -10.13
N CYS A 46 -13.25 2.81 -10.66
CA CYS A 46 -12.94 2.08 -11.87
C CYS A 46 -11.75 1.15 -11.64
N VAL A 47 -12.01 -0.16 -11.71
CA VAL A 47 -11.03 -1.23 -11.60
C VAL A 47 -10.62 -1.67 -13.01
N ILE A 48 -9.34 -1.53 -13.30
CA ILE A 48 -8.77 -1.73 -14.63
C ILE A 48 -7.62 -2.74 -14.54
N PRO A 49 -7.76 -3.94 -15.11
CA PRO A 49 -6.65 -4.87 -15.22
C PRO A 49 -5.70 -4.38 -16.31
N GLN A 50 -4.43 -4.20 -15.96
CA GLN A 50 -3.38 -3.81 -16.88
C GLN A 50 -2.43 -4.98 -17.10
N GLU A 51 -2.34 -5.46 -18.33
CA GLU A 51 -1.28 -6.38 -18.72
C GLU A 51 0.04 -5.63 -18.76
N ILE A 52 0.96 -6.02 -17.88
CA ILE A 52 2.27 -5.39 -17.78
C ILE A 52 3.39 -6.43 -17.86
N CYS A 53 4.57 -5.97 -18.22
CA CYS A 53 5.78 -6.79 -18.26
C CYS A 53 6.86 -6.13 -17.39
N LYS A 54 7.18 -6.73 -16.24
CA LYS A 54 8.26 -6.28 -15.37
C LYS A 54 9.42 -7.27 -15.45
N GLN A 55 10.61 -6.76 -15.76
CA GLN A 55 11.84 -7.56 -15.90
C GLN A 55 11.69 -8.80 -16.82
N GLY A 56 10.87 -8.70 -17.87
CA GLY A 56 10.64 -9.77 -18.84
C GLY A 56 9.56 -10.79 -18.46
N ILE A 57 8.88 -10.60 -17.33
CA ILE A 57 7.77 -11.45 -16.87
C ILE A 57 6.45 -10.70 -17.06
N GLY A 58 5.53 -11.30 -17.82
CA GLY A 58 4.18 -10.79 -18.05
C GLY A 58 3.21 -11.15 -16.93
N GLY A 59 2.23 -10.29 -16.68
CA GLY A 59 1.17 -10.50 -15.69
C GLY A 59 0.26 -9.30 -15.56
N VAL A 60 -0.52 -9.25 -14.48
CA VAL A 60 -1.57 -8.27 -14.28
C VAL A 60 -1.21 -7.32 -13.14
N HIS A 61 -1.28 -6.03 -13.40
CA HIS A 61 -1.42 -5.01 -12.37
C HIS A 61 -2.88 -4.59 -12.30
N MET A 62 -3.49 -4.62 -11.11
CA MET A 62 -4.86 -4.17 -10.92
C MET A 62 -4.86 -2.71 -10.52
N LYS A 63 -5.15 -1.84 -11.48
CA LYS A 63 -5.25 -0.41 -11.25
C LYS A 63 -6.64 -0.07 -10.71
N VAL A 64 -6.71 0.72 -9.65
CA VAL A 64 -7.97 1.26 -9.11
C VAL A 64 -7.94 2.78 -9.25
N GLU A 65 -8.86 3.32 -10.04
CA GLU A 65 -9.08 4.76 -10.17
C GLU A 65 -10.32 5.17 -9.36
N ILE A 66 -10.22 6.29 -8.65
CA ILE A 66 -11.29 6.91 -7.88
C ILE A 66 -11.48 8.31 -8.46
N ASN A 67 -12.67 8.62 -8.96
CA ASN A 67 -12.95 9.87 -9.67
C ASN A 67 -12.00 10.12 -10.88
N GLY A 68 -11.49 9.05 -11.49
CA GLY A 68 -10.55 9.10 -12.62
C GLY A 68 -9.09 9.34 -12.23
N GLU A 69 -8.76 9.35 -10.94
CA GLU A 69 -7.39 9.45 -10.43
C GLU A 69 -7.00 8.18 -9.67
N GLU A 70 -5.75 7.74 -9.80
CA GLU A 70 -5.23 6.61 -9.05
C GLU A 70 -4.80 7.07 -7.65
N GLU A 71 -5.40 6.53 -6.59
CA GLU A 71 -4.93 6.76 -5.23
C GLU A 71 -3.57 6.08 -5.05
N GLY A 72 -2.53 6.82 -4.63
CA GLY A 72 -1.27 6.22 -4.16
C GLY A 72 -0.01 6.55 -4.94
N ILE A 73 -0.05 7.41 -5.97
CA ILE A 73 1.18 8.08 -6.41
C ILE A 73 1.48 9.19 -5.39
N ALA A 74 2.10 8.82 -4.26
CA ALA A 74 2.83 9.79 -3.49
C ALA A 74 3.84 10.42 -4.44
N HIS A 75 3.62 11.68 -4.84
CA HIS A 75 4.64 12.48 -5.50
C HIS A 75 5.86 12.53 -4.59
N THR A 76 6.79 11.60 -4.77
CA THR A 76 8.14 11.72 -4.24
C THR A 76 8.80 12.85 -5.01
N HIS A 77 8.53 14.09 -4.60
CA HIS A 77 9.48 15.15 -4.84
C HIS A 77 10.73 14.78 -4.05
N GLU A 78 11.63 14.04 -4.70
CA GLU A 78 13.03 14.03 -4.31
C GLU A 78 13.52 15.48 -4.41
N HIS A 79 13.43 16.21 -3.29
CA HIS A 79 14.25 17.40 -3.12
C HIS A 79 15.68 16.92 -2.94
N SER A 80 16.31 16.65 -4.08
CA SER A 80 17.74 16.68 -4.28
C SER A 80 18.22 18.09 -3.94
N HIS A 81 18.44 18.37 -2.64
CA HIS A 81 19.29 19.49 -2.25
C HIS A 81 20.73 19.11 -2.57
N CYS A 82 21.09 19.26 -3.85
CA CYS A 82 22.46 19.48 -4.25
C CYS A 82 22.84 20.86 -3.70
N ALA A 83 23.33 20.91 -2.46
CA ALA A 83 24.10 22.05 -2.00
C ALA A 83 25.45 22.03 -2.74
N GLU A 84 25.45 22.52 -3.98
CA GLU A 84 26.67 22.89 -4.68
C GLU A 84 27.25 24.13 -3.99
N HIS A 85 28.08 23.89 -2.97
CA HIS A 85 29.00 24.90 -2.47
C HIS A 85 30.21 24.97 -3.40
N SER A 86 30.10 25.79 -4.44
CA SER A 86 31.27 26.29 -5.18
C SER A 86 31.91 27.43 -4.37
N HIS A 87 33.04 27.15 -3.72
CA HIS A 87 33.90 28.15 -3.11
C HIS A 87 35.18 28.34 -3.94
N GLU A 88 35.20 29.37 -4.78
CA GLU A 88 36.39 30.06 -5.34
C GLU A 88 35.89 31.49 -5.70
N GLU A 89 36.47 32.65 -5.36
CA GLU A 89 37.76 33.03 -4.82
C GLU A 89 37.66 34.34 -3.99
N ALA A 90 38.66 34.50 -3.12
CA ALA A 90 39.39 35.70 -2.69
C ALA A 90 38.70 37.09 -2.64
N HIS A 91 38.74 37.72 -1.47
CA HIS A 91 39.43 39.01 -1.29
C HIS A 91 39.85 39.19 0.19
N MET A 92 41.14 39.43 0.39
CA MET A 92 41.72 39.88 1.66
C MET A 92 41.36 41.34 1.93
N HIS A 93 41.03 41.71 3.17
CA HIS A 93 41.49 42.96 3.79
C HIS A 93 41.58 42.80 5.31
N SER A 94 42.79 43.00 5.82
CA SER A 94 43.11 43.36 7.20
C SER A 94 42.48 44.70 7.58
N HIS A 95 42.03 44.87 8.82
CA HIS A 95 42.44 45.96 9.71
C HIS A 95 41.91 45.70 11.13
N GLU A 96 42.83 45.70 12.09
CA GLU A 96 42.56 46.05 13.48
C GLU A 96 42.23 47.55 13.53
N ASP A 97 41.21 47.95 14.30
CA ASP A 97 41.29 49.03 15.28
C ASP A 97 39.92 49.28 15.94
N ASP A 98 39.99 49.46 17.26
CA ASP A 98 38.95 49.97 18.15
C ASP A 98 38.30 51.24 17.61
N HIS A 99 37.01 51.45 17.91
CA HIS A 99 36.48 52.72 18.45
C HIS A 99 35.03 52.55 18.92
N GLU A 100 34.82 52.72 20.23
CA GLU A 100 33.54 53.13 20.81
C GLU A 100 33.18 54.54 20.34
N HIS A 101 31.92 54.80 19.97
CA HIS A 101 31.26 56.08 20.23
C HIS A 101 29.74 55.93 20.32
N ALA A 102 29.20 56.26 21.49
CA ALA A 102 27.81 56.58 21.70
C ALA A 102 27.54 58.04 21.28
N HIS A 103 26.44 58.28 20.55
CA HIS A 103 25.81 59.59 20.49
C HIS A 103 24.28 59.49 20.47
N HIS A 104 23.68 60.27 21.36
CA HIS A 104 22.27 60.60 21.47
C HIS A 104 21.94 61.86 20.65
N HIS A 105 20.80 61.83 19.96
CA HIS A 105 19.70 62.82 19.89
C HIS A 105 19.14 63.13 18.49
N GLU A 106 17.83 62.85 18.39
CA GLU A 106 16.73 63.61 17.77
C GLU A 106 16.91 64.29 16.40
N GLY A 107 16.11 63.83 15.44
CA GLY A 107 15.83 64.54 14.19
C GLY A 107 14.81 63.78 13.36
N ALA A 108 13.54 64.17 13.46
CA ALA A 108 12.44 63.60 12.71
C ALA A 108 12.63 63.75 11.19
N GLN A 109 12.77 62.65 10.46
CA GLN A 109 12.40 62.58 9.06
C GLN A 109 11.80 61.21 8.72
N ILE A 110 10.61 61.29 8.15
CA ILE A 110 9.74 60.21 7.70
C ILE A 110 10.31 59.72 6.37
N HIS A 111 10.86 58.51 6.36
CA HIS A 111 11.12 57.76 5.13
C HIS A 111 10.46 56.39 5.24
N ASN A 112 9.31 56.28 4.56
CA ASN A 112 8.64 55.03 4.24
C ASN A 112 9.58 54.16 3.41
N HIS A 113 10.14 53.11 4.02
CA HIS A 113 10.60 51.95 3.27
C HIS A 113 9.47 50.92 3.29
N HIS A 114 8.86 50.69 2.12
CA HIS A 114 8.06 49.51 1.88
C HIS A 114 8.98 48.28 1.96
N HIS A 115 8.98 47.62 3.12
CA HIS A 115 9.29 46.20 3.17
C HIS A 115 8.06 45.47 2.63
N HIS A 116 8.19 44.92 1.43
CA HIS A 116 7.37 43.80 1.02
C HIS A 116 7.79 42.61 1.88
N GLU A 117 7.10 42.43 3.00
CA GLU A 117 6.98 41.11 3.61
C GLU A 117 6.08 40.30 2.67
N ASP A 118 6.69 39.57 1.75
CA ASP A 118 6.04 38.42 1.13
C ASP A 118 5.87 37.36 2.22
N GLU A 119 4.82 37.52 3.04
CA GLU A 119 4.20 36.41 3.74
C GLU A 119 3.61 35.49 2.69
N HIS A 120 4.46 34.63 2.12
CA HIS A 120 4.01 33.41 1.49
C HIS A 120 3.41 32.52 2.58
N VAL A 121 2.13 32.75 2.86
CA VAL A 121 1.27 31.78 3.53
C VAL A 121 1.22 30.57 2.60
N HIS A 122 2.16 29.65 2.79
CA HIS A 122 2.06 28.31 2.24
C HIS A 122 0.87 27.65 2.92
N VAL A 123 -0.31 27.80 2.31
CA VAL A 123 -1.46 26.95 2.57
C VAL A 123 -1.03 25.56 2.09
N HIS A 124 -0.41 24.80 2.97
CA HIS A 124 -0.24 23.37 2.78
C HIS A 124 -1.65 22.78 2.71
N HIS A 125 -2.14 22.56 1.49
CA HIS A 125 -3.19 21.58 1.25
C HIS A 125 -2.59 20.22 1.60
N HIS A 126 -2.60 19.88 2.89
CA HIS A 126 -2.51 18.50 3.29
C HIS A 126 -3.75 17.85 2.71
N GLY A 127 -3.57 16.98 1.71
CA GLY A 127 -4.62 16.10 1.23
C GLY A 127 -5.27 15.47 2.46
N HIS A 128 -6.57 15.68 2.60
CA HIS A 128 -7.34 15.12 3.70
C HIS A 128 -7.28 13.59 3.55
N HIS A 129 -6.33 12.94 4.22
CA HIS A 129 -6.39 11.50 4.41
C HIS A 129 -7.70 11.23 5.15
N ALA A 130 -8.70 10.74 4.43
CA ALA A 130 -10.02 10.48 4.97
C ALA A 130 -9.90 9.35 5.99
N HIS A 131 -9.96 9.70 7.27
CA HIS A 131 -9.97 8.74 8.38
C HIS A 131 -11.26 7.92 8.33
N THR A 132 -11.22 6.77 7.64
CA THR A 132 -12.38 5.88 7.54
C THR A 132 -12.43 4.97 8.77
N SER A 133 -13.55 4.99 9.49
CA SER A 133 -13.73 4.12 10.65
C SER A 133 -13.98 2.67 10.23
N VAL A 134 -13.65 1.73 11.12
CA VAL A 134 -13.94 0.29 10.91
C VAL A 134 -15.44 0.08 10.62
N ALA A 135 -16.31 0.74 11.38
CA ALA A 135 -17.76 0.64 11.20
C ALA A 135 -18.21 1.07 9.80
N SER A 136 -17.66 2.15 9.26
CA SER A 136 -17.99 2.64 7.93
C SER A 136 -17.60 1.64 6.83
N ILE A 137 -16.43 0.99 6.94
CA ILE A 137 -16.01 -0.03 5.98
C ILE A 137 -16.92 -1.25 6.04
N LEU A 138 -17.24 -1.74 7.25
CA LEU A 138 -18.13 -2.89 7.40
C LEU A 138 -19.53 -2.59 6.86
N GLU A 139 -20.04 -1.38 7.06
CA GLU A 139 -21.30 -0.94 6.48
C GLU A 139 -21.23 -0.94 4.95
N LYS A 140 -20.18 -0.36 4.36
CA LYS A 140 -19.93 -0.40 2.90
C LYS A 140 -19.94 -1.83 2.36
N ILE A 141 -19.26 -2.76 3.03
CA ILE A 141 -19.22 -4.17 2.64
C ILE A 141 -20.62 -4.81 2.72
N SER A 142 -21.37 -4.52 3.78
CA SER A 142 -22.67 -5.17 4.04
C SER A 142 -23.72 -4.90 2.96
N VAL A 143 -23.64 -3.75 2.28
CA VAL A 143 -24.59 -3.31 1.24
C VAL A 143 -24.14 -3.68 -0.18
N LEU A 144 -22.96 -4.28 -0.36
CA LEU A 144 -22.49 -4.68 -1.68
C LEU A 144 -23.41 -5.73 -2.31
N ASP A 145 -23.63 -5.62 -3.62
CA ASP A 145 -24.29 -6.65 -4.43
C ASP A 145 -23.33 -7.82 -4.71
N MET A 146 -22.95 -8.51 -3.65
CA MET A 146 -22.05 -9.65 -3.64
C MET A 146 -22.68 -10.82 -2.88
N SER A 147 -22.11 -12.01 -3.00
CA SER A 147 -22.55 -13.14 -2.19
C SER A 147 -22.31 -12.89 -0.69
N ASP A 148 -23.06 -13.58 0.16
CA ASP A 148 -22.85 -13.53 1.61
C ASP A 148 -21.46 -14.09 2.01
N SER A 149 -20.91 -15.00 1.22
CA SER A 149 -19.56 -15.54 1.42
C SER A 149 -18.50 -14.45 1.19
N VAL A 150 -18.57 -13.72 0.07
CA VAL A 150 -17.64 -12.62 -0.24
C VAL A 150 -17.72 -11.53 0.83
N LYS A 151 -18.92 -11.10 1.22
CA LYS A 151 -19.11 -10.10 2.28
C LYS A 151 -18.52 -10.57 3.61
N LYS A 152 -18.84 -11.78 4.04
CA LYS A 152 -18.32 -12.35 5.30
C LYS A 152 -16.79 -12.46 5.30
N ASN A 153 -16.20 -12.86 4.19
CA ASN A 153 -14.75 -12.98 4.06
C ASN A 153 -14.07 -11.60 4.13
N ALA A 154 -14.58 -10.62 3.37
CA ALA A 154 -14.06 -9.26 3.40
C ALA A 154 -14.17 -8.62 4.79
N GLU A 155 -15.32 -8.75 5.47
CA GLU A 155 -15.47 -8.31 6.86
C GLU A 155 -14.49 -8.99 7.81
N GLY A 156 -14.27 -10.30 7.64
CA GLY A 156 -13.31 -11.07 8.44
C GLY A 156 -11.88 -10.56 8.30
N ILE A 157 -11.47 -10.24 7.07
CA ILE A 157 -10.16 -9.63 6.78
C ILE A 157 -10.04 -8.26 7.44
N TYR A 158 -11.04 -7.40 7.29
CA TYR A 158 -11.02 -6.08 7.93
C TYR A 158 -11.03 -6.14 9.45
N ARG A 159 -11.70 -7.13 10.05
CA ARG A 159 -11.62 -7.36 11.51
C ARG A 159 -10.23 -7.79 11.95
N ASN A 160 -9.50 -8.58 11.16
CA ASN A 160 -8.11 -8.92 11.44
C ASN A 160 -7.21 -7.68 11.38
N ILE A 161 -7.39 -6.81 10.38
CA ILE A 161 -6.67 -5.54 10.26
C ILE A 161 -7.00 -4.64 11.46
N ALA A 162 -8.29 -4.46 11.77
CA ALA A 162 -8.76 -3.62 12.88
C ALA A 162 -8.20 -4.09 14.24
N ALA A 163 -8.14 -5.40 14.47
CA ALA A 163 -7.56 -5.97 15.69
C ALA A 163 -6.06 -5.72 15.80
N ALA A 164 -5.33 -5.75 14.68
CA ALA A 164 -3.92 -5.42 14.63
C ALA A 164 -3.67 -3.93 14.92
N GLU A 165 -4.42 -3.05 14.26
CA GLU A 165 -4.34 -1.60 14.46
C GLU A 165 -4.72 -1.21 15.89
N SER A 166 -5.81 -1.75 16.44
CA SER A 166 -6.23 -1.57 17.84
C SER A 166 -5.09 -1.84 18.82
N LYS A 167 -4.33 -2.91 18.58
CA LYS A 167 -3.21 -3.29 19.44
C LYS A 167 -1.99 -2.40 19.28
N VAL A 168 -1.66 -1.99 18.06
CA VAL A 168 -0.55 -1.05 17.78
C VAL A 168 -0.85 0.32 18.38
N HIS A 169 -2.07 0.81 18.19
CA HIS A 169 -2.50 2.12 18.66
C HIS A 169 -2.93 2.15 20.13
N GLN A 170 -3.06 0.98 20.78
CA GLN A 170 -3.51 0.83 22.17
C GLN A 170 -4.88 1.49 22.42
N THR A 171 -5.81 1.30 21.48
CA THR A 171 -7.17 1.82 21.56
C THR A 171 -8.17 0.69 21.34
N ASP A 172 -9.42 0.89 21.75
CA ASP A 172 -10.50 -0.02 21.41
C ASP A 172 -10.74 -0.04 19.89
N MET A 173 -11.10 -1.21 19.36
CA MET A 173 -11.30 -1.41 17.92
C MET A 173 -12.34 -0.45 17.33
N GLU A 174 -13.37 -0.06 18.10
CA GLU A 174 -14.39 0.89 17.65
C GLU A 174 -13.85 2.32 17.45
N GLN A 175 -12.69 2.65 18.04
CA GLN A 175 -12.03 3.96 17.93
C GLN A 175 -10.95 4.00 16.85
N ILE A 176 -10.77 2.91 16.10
CA ILE A 176 -9.77 2.85 15.04
C ILE A 176 -10.26 3.58 13.79
N HIS A 177 -9.40 4.49 13.34
CA HIS A 177 -9.50 5.16 12.06
C HIS A 177 -8.34 4.69 11.19
N PHE A 178 -8.67 4.09 10.07
CA PHE A 178 -7.66 3.62 9.14
C PHE A 178 -7.08 4.79 8.34
N HIS A 179 -5.75 4.78 8.18
CA HIS A 179 -5.02 5.79 7.42
C HIS A 179 -4.68 5.28 6.02
N GLU A 180 -4.12 4.07 5.93
CA GLU A 180 -3.67 3.46 4.66
C GLU A 180 -4.60 2.33 4.22
N VAL A 181 -5.01 1.47 5.16
CA VAL A 181 -5.91 0.33 4.89
C VAL A 181 -7.39 0.70 4.77
N GLY A 182 -7.71 1.99 4.99
CA GLY A 182 -9.07 2.53 4.91
C GLY A 182 -9.39 3.20 3.59
N SER A 183 -8.43 3.20 2.66
CA SER A 183 -8.61 3.71 1.30
C SER A 183 -9.64 2.87 0.54
N VAL A 184 -10.20 3.47 -0.51
CA VAL A 184 -11.09 2.72 -1.40
C VAL A 184 -10.29 1.67 -2.17
N ASP A 185 -9.04 1.97 -2.53
CA ASP A 185 -8.09 1.00 -3.11
C ASP A 185 -7.96 -0.28 -2.27
N ALA A 186 -7.68 -0.15 -0.96
CA ALA A 186 -7.58 -1.31 -0.07
C ALA A 186 -8.89 -2.09 0.07
N LEU A 187 -10.04 -1.42 -0.01
CA LEU A 187 -11.36 -2.07 -0.02
C LEU A 187 -11.55 -2.91 -1.28
N ILE A 188 -11.17 -2.37 -2.44
CA ILE A 188 -11.24 -3.07 -3.72
C ILE A 188 -10.29 -4.28 -3.73
N ASP A 189 -9.07 -4.15 -3.22
CA ASP A 189 -8.13 -5.27 -3.09
C ASP A 189 -8.71 -6.44 -2.29
N VAL A 190 -9.30 -6.14 -1.13
CA VAL A 190 -9.89 -7.14 -0.24
C VAL A 190 -11.12 -7.79 -0.87
N VAL A 191 -12.07 -6.98 -1.35
CA VAL A 191 -13.32 -7.47 -1.94
C VAL A 191 -13.05 -8.23 -3.23
N GLY A 192 -12.16 -7.72 -4.08
CA GLY A 192 -11.72 -8.37 -5.31
C GLY A 192 -11.04 -9.70 -5.03
N SER A 193 -10.09 -9.76 -4.08
CA SER A 193 -9.48 -11.05 -3.72
C SER A 193 -10.51 -12.08 -3.23
N CYS A 194 -11.49 -11.65 -2.42
CA CYS A 194 -12.58 -12.52 -1.96
C CYS A 194 -13.46 -13.02 -3.12
N LEU A 195 -13.83 -12.13 -4.04
CA LEU A 195 -14.65 -12.46 -5.20
C LEU A 195 -13.91 -13.40 -6.16
N ALA A 196 -12.63 -13.15 -6.44
CA ALA A 196 -11.83 -14.02 -7.31
C ALA A 196 -11.72 -15.43 -6.73
N LEU A 197 -11.48 -15.57 -5.41
CA LEU A 197 -11.45 -16.88 -4.75
C LEU A 197 -12.79 -17.62 -4.83
N GLU A 198 -13.91 -16.91 -4.66
CA GLU A 198 -15.24 -17.50 -4.85
C GLU A 198 -15.45 -17.98 -6.29
N LEU A 199 -15.13 -17.15 -7.28
CA LEU A 199 -15.27 -17.50 -8.70
C LEU A 199 -14.39 -18.70 -9.07
N LEU A 200 -13.17 -18.75 -8.56
CA LEU A 200 -12.25 -19.88 -8.79
C LEU A 200 -12.75 -21.19 -8.16
N GLY A 201 -13.61 -21.14 -7.13
CA GLY A 201 -14.17 -22.33 -6.48
C GLY A 201 -13.09 -23.23 -5.86
N ILE A 202 -12.14 -22.62 -5.14
CA ILE A 202 -11.00 -23.28 -4.53
C ILE A 202 -11.43 -24.07 -3.27
N ASP A 203 -10.87 -25.27 -3.09
CA ASP A 203 -11.10 -26.09 -1.88
C ASP A 203 -10.03 -25.87 -0.80
N GLU A 204 -8.79 -25.50 -1.16
CA GLU A 204 -7.71 -25.11 -0.24
C GLU A 204 -6.86 -23.98 -0.80
N VAL A 205 -6.51 -23.03 0.06
CA VAL A 205 -5.43 -22.07 -0.24
C VAL A 205 -4.18 -22.44 0.55
N GLN A 206 -3.10 -22.67 -0.18
CA GLN A 206 -1.76 -22.89 0.34
C GLN A 206 -0.86 -21.71 -0.02
N ALA A 207 0.20 -21.49 0.75
CA ALA A 207 1.21 -20.49 0.38
C ALA A 207 2.63 -20.90 0.76
N SER A 208 3.61 -20.31 0.07
CA SER A 208 5.00 -20.35 0.52
C SER A 208 5.18 -19.56 1.82
N PRO A 209 6.27 -19.77 2.59
CA PRO A 209 6.71 -18.78 3.57
C PRO A 209 6.79 -17.39 2.91
N VAL A 210 6.43 -16.35 3.66
CA VAL A 210 6.21 -15.00 3.11
C VAL A 210 7.42 -14.12 3.38
N CYS A 211 7.93 -13.47 2.33
CA CYS A 211 8.97 -12.46 2.47
C CYS A 211 8.34 -11.13 2.91
N VAL A 212 8.76 -10.57 4.04
CA VAL A 212 8.14 -9.35 4.60
C VAL A 212 8.78 -8.05 4.10
N GLY A 213 9.99 -8.14 3.55
CA GLY A 213 10.82 -6.98 3.26
C GLY A 213 11.91 -6.76 4.31
N ASN A 214 12.53 -5.58 4.28
CA ASN A 214 13.56 -5.15 5.23
C ASN A 214 13.66 -3.60 5.26
N GLY A 215 14.38 -3.04 6.24
CA GLY A 215 14.63 -1.60 6.32
C GLY A 215 13.47 -0.80 6.91
N THR A 216 13.09 0.30 6.26
CA THR A 216 12.06 1.24 6.72
C THR A 216 11.11 1.66 5.60
N VAL A 217 9.88 2.03 5.95
CA VAL A 217 8.87 2.58 5.04
C VAL A 217 8.40 3.95 5.54
N ARG A 218 8.08 4.86 4.62
CA ARG A 218 7.47 6.16 4.94
C ARG A 218 5.96 6.08 4.70
N CYS A 219 5.18 6.41 5.71
CA CYS A 219 3.72 6.40 5.71
C CYS A 219 3.16 7.64 6.41
N ALA A 220 1.83 7.72 6.57
CA ALA A 220 1.15 8.76 7.34
C ALA A 220 1.64 8.88 8.80
N HIS A 221 2.21 7.80 9.35
CA HIS A 221 2.77 7.75 10.71
C HIS A 221 4.27 8.08 10.76
N GLY A 222 4.84 8.61 9.67
CA GLY A 222 6.26 8.93 9.56
C GLY A 222 7.08 7.76 9.00
N ILE A 223 8.29 7.56 9.51
CA ILE A 223 9.18 6.48 9.06
C ILE A 223 9.06 5.32 10.05
N LEU A 224 8.63 4.16 9.56
CA LEU A 224 8.40 2.96 10.36
C LEU A 224 9.38 1.84 9.94
N PRO A 225 9.73 0.92 10.84
CA PRO A 225 10.48 -0.29 10.47
C PRO A 225 9.63 -1.17 9.54
N VAL A 226 10.30 -1.98 8.72
CA VAL A 226 9.68 -3.05 7.94
C VAL A 226 9.93 -4.40 8.64
N PRO A 227 8.89 -5.24 8.88
CA PRO A 227 7.48 -5.00 8.56
C PRO A 227 6.86 -3.88 9.40
N ALA A 228 5.93 -3.12 8.81
CA ALA A 228 5.18 -2.08 9.51
C ALA A 228 4.45 -2.67 10.75
N PRO A 229 4.20 -1.87 11.81
CA PRO A 229 3.66 -2.38 13.08
C PRO A 229 2.37 -3.18 12.95
N ALA A 230 1.41 -2.73 12.13
CA ALA A 230 0.17 -3.47 11.88
C ALA A 230 0.44 -4.80 11.18
N THR A 231 1.27 -4.80 10.12
CA THR A 231 1.74 -6.03 9.45
C THR A 231 2.40 -6.99 10.44
N ALA A 232 3.27 -6.49 11.32
CA ALA A 232 3.96 -7.30 12.33
C ALA A 232 3.00 -7.97 13.33
N GLU A 233 1.87 -7.32 13.66
CA GLU A 233 0.84 -7.92 14.50
C GLU A 233 0.02 -8.98 13.74
N ILE A 234 -0.36 -8.71 12.48
CA ILE A 234 -1.13 -9.63 11.63
C ILE A 234 -0.38 -10.95 11.41
N ILE A 235 0.92 -10.88 11.13
CA ILE A 235 1.72 -12.05 10.73
C ILE A 235 2.11 -12.99 11.88
N LYS A 236 1.65 -12.73 13.11
CA LYS A 236 1.93 -13.64 14.23
C LYS A 236 1.43 -15.05 13.93
N GLY A 237 2.33 -16.02 14.03
CA GLY A 237 2.08 -17.42 13.71
C GLY A 237 2.17 -17.79 12.23
N MET A 238 2.44 -16.84 11.33
CA MET A 238 2.77 -17.13 9.92
C MET A 238 4.28 -17.39 9.77
N PRO A 239 4.70 -18.31 8.88
CA PRO A 239 6.11 -18.48 8.56
C PRO A 239 6.58 -17.34 7.64
N VAL A 240 7.41 -16.47 8.21
CA VAL A 240 7.90 -15.26 7.54
C VAL A 240 9.43 -15.16 7.58
N TYR A 241 10.01 -14.39 6.66
CA TYR A 241 11.43 -14.08 6.61
C TYR A 241 11.66 -12.70 5.97
N CYS A 242 12.83 -12.11 6.20
CA CYS A 242 13.20 -10.81 5.63
C CYS A 242 13.93 -10.96 4.29
N SER A 243 13.79 -9.96 3.42
CA SER A 243 14.56 -9.85 2.18
C SER A 243 16.01 -9.43 2.44
N SER A 244 16.88 -9.65 1.45
CA SER A 244 18.26 -9.15 1.44
C SER A 244 18.39 -7.69 1.00
N PHE A 245 17.27 -7.01 0.68
CA PHE A 245 17.23 -5.63 0.21
C PHE A 245 16.11 -4.88 0.92
N ASP A 246 16.25 -3.56 1.02
CA ASP A 246 15.30 -2.70 1.73
C ASP A 246 14.03 -2.47 0.90
N GLY A 247 12.91 -2.34 1.61
CA GLY A 247 11.60 -2.16 1.03
C GLY A 247 10.54 -2.95 1.79
N GLU A 248 9.34 -2.37 1.87
CA GLU A 248 8.15 -3.07 2.33
C GLU A 248 7.63 -3.97 1.21
N LEU A 249 7.77 -5.28 1.39
CA LEU A 249 7.30 -6.29 0.42
C LEU A 249 5.97 -6.92 0.84
N LEU A 250 5.65 -6.91 2.13
CA LEU A 250 4.36 -7.37 2.65
C LEU A 250 3.61 -6.19 3.26
N THR A 251 2.51 -5.79 2.62
CA THR A 251 1.64 -4.71 3.13
C THR A 251 0.65 -5.26 4.17
N PRO A 252 0.06 -4.41 5.02
CA PRO A 252 -0.96 -4.86 5.97
C PRO A 252 -2.14 -5.57 5.28
N THR A 253 -2.61 -5.06 4.14
CA THR A 253 -3.69 -5.66 3.33
C THR A 253 -3.30 -7.04 2.82
N GLY A 254 -2.12 -7.17 2.21
CA GLY A 254 -1.62 -8.45 1.71
C GLY A 254 -1.44 -9.48 2.83
N ALA A 255 -0.90 -9.05 3.98
CA ALA A 255 -0.77 -9.90 5.16
C ALA A 255 -2.13 -10.39 5.67
N ALA A 256 -3.14 -9.51 5.73
CA ALA A 256 -4.46 -9.86 6.23
C ALA A 256 -5.20 -10.84 5.32
N ILE A 257 -5.12 -10.66 4.00
CA ILE A 257 -5.70 -11.59 3.01
C ILE A 257 -5.05 -12.97 3.16
N LEU A 258 -3.71 -13.03 3.19
CA LEU A 258 -2.99 -14.29 3.37
C LEU A 258 -3.34 -14.95 4.70
N LYS A 259 -3.37 -14.18 5.80
CA LYS A 259 -3.72 -14.67 7.14
C LYS A 259 -5.12 -15.27 7.20
N TYR A 260 -6.06 -14.71 6.44
CA TYR A 260 -7.45 -15.12 6.45
C TYR A 260 -7.70 -16.39 5.62
N PHE A 261 -7.11 -16.48 4.43
CA PHE A 261 -7.42 -17.56 3.49
C PHE A 261 -6.43 -18.72 3.53
N VAL A 262 -5.15 -18.49 3.81
CA VAL A 262 -4.15 -19.56 3.74
C VAL A 262 -4.33 -20.53 4.90
N GLU A 263 -4.64 -21.77 4.57
CA GLU A 263 -4.79 -22.88 5.53
C GLU A 263 -3.44 -23.54 5.83
N THR A 264 -2.59 -23.67 4.81
CA THR A 264 -1.32 -24.39 4.90
C THR A 264 -0.18 -23.55 4.32
N TYR A 265 0.89 -23.38 5.09
CA TYR A 265 2.14 -22.84 4.59
C TYR A 265 3.15 -23.95 4.32
N THR A 266 3.66 -24.06 3.09
CA THR A 266 4.60 -25.10 2.68
C THR A 266 5.59 -24.57 1.64
N LYS A 267 6.82 -25.10 1.64
CA LYS A 267 7.78 -24.88 0.54
C LYS A 267 7.61 -25.91 -0.58
N GLU A 268 6.95 -27.02 -0.28
CA GLU A 268 6.75 -28.16 -1.17
C GLU A 268 5.36 -28.06 -1.80
N MET A 269 5.32 -27.73 -3.09
CA MET A 269 4.09 -27.65 -3.87
C MET A 269 3.81 -29.02 -4.48
N HIS A 270 2.78 -29.71 -3.97
CA HIS A 270 2.38 -31.06 -4.41
C HIS A 270 1.01 -31.03 -5.10
N MET A 271 0.98 -30.58 -6.35
CA MET A 271 -0.24 -30.48 -7.16
C MET A 271 0.07 -30.69 -8.64
N GLU A 272 -0.95 -31.08 -9.41
CA GLU A 272 -0.95 -30.99 -10.87
C GLU A 272 -1.40 -29.58 -11.25
N ILE A 273 -0.50 -28.78 -11.82
CA ILE A 273 -0.73 -27.37 -12.15
C ILE A 273 -1.46 -27.27 -13.49
N GLU A 274 -2.54 -26.49 -13.53
CA GLU A 274 -3.30 -26.17 -14.74
C GLU A 274 -3.03 -24.74 -15.22
N GLU A 275 -3.09 -23.77 -14.30
CA GLU A 275 -2.98 -22.35 -14.64
C GLU A 275 -2.02 -21.61 -13.71
N ILE A 276 -1.42 -20.52 -14.21
CA ILE A 276 -0.49 -19.67 -13.45
C ILE A 276 -0.85 -18.21 -13.66
N GLY A 277 -1.11 -17.51 -12.56
CA GLY A 277 -1.36 -16.07 -12.54
C GLY A 277 -0.16 -15.31 -11.94
N TYR A 278 0.11 -14.12 -12.47
CA TYR A 278 1.12 -13.20 -11.93
C TYR A 278 0.45 -11.87 -11.62
N GLY A 279 0.60 -11.42 -10.38
CA GLY A 279 0.09 -10.14 -9.91
C GLY A 279 1.22 -9.21 -9.51
N PHE A 280 1.18 -7.99 -10.02
CA PHE A 280 2.21 -6.98 -9.84
C PHE A 280 1.67 -5.77 -9.09
N GLY A 281 2.51 -5.25 -8.19
CA GLY A 281 2.25 -3.99 -7.52
C GLY A 281 2.91 -2.81 -8.21
N THR A 282 2.65 -1.62 -7.68
CA THR A 282 3.15 -0.35 -8.23
C THR A 282 4.63 -0.12 -7.95
N LYS A 283 5.12 -0.48 -6.76
CA LYS A 283 6.52 -0.26 -6.34
C LYS A 283 7.52 -1.08 -7.16
N ASP A 284 8.62 -0.43 -7.58
CA ASP A 284 9.74 -1.08 -8.25
C ASP A 284 10.89 -1.33 -7.28
N PHE A 285 11.48 -2.52 -7.39
CA PHE A 285 12.61 -2.96 -6.57
C PHE A 285 13.73 -3.50 -7.45
N ALA A 286 14.93 -3.66 -6.88
CA ALA A 286 16.05 -4.27 -7.57
C ALA A 286 15.76 -5.72 -8.02
N GLN A 287 14.91 -6.43 -7.28
CA GLN A 287 14.39 -7.75 -7.64
C GLN A 287 12.92 -7.65 -8.04
N LEU A 288 12.46 -8.62 -8.84
CA LEU A 288 11.05 -8.72 -9.22
C LEU A 288 10.18 -8.76 -7.96
N SER A 289 9.15 -7.92 -7.90
CA SER A 289 8.12 -7.97 -6.87
C SER A 289 6.79 -8.34 -7.51
N CYS A 290 6.37 -9.59 -7.29
CA CYS A 290 5.09 -10.11 -7.74
C CYS A 290 4.55 -11.15 -6.76
N VAL A 291 3.24 -11.40 -6.80
CA VAL A 291 2.67 -12.67 -6.33
C VAL A 291 2.52 -13.57 -7.54
N ARG A 292 2.99 -14.81 -7.43
CA ARG A 292 2.72 -15.86 -8.41
C ARG A 292 1.73 -16.86 -7.83
N ALA A 293 0.60 -17.04 -8.48
CA ALA A 293 -0.45 -17.95 -8.07
C ALA A 293 -0.50 -19.16 -9.00
N PHE A 294 -0.58 -20.37 -8.42
CA PHE A 294 -0.70 -21.62 -9.15
C PHE A 294 -2.05 -22.24 -8.85
N LEU A 295 -2.80 -22.59 -9.90
CA LEU A 295 -4.09 -23.26 -9.79
C LEU A 295 -3.98 -24.69 -10.30
N GLY A 296 -4.62 -25.63 -9.63
CA GLY A 296 -4.61 -27.02 -10.05
C GLY A 296 -5.23 -27.96 -9.04
N TYR A 297 -4.82 -29.23 -9.06
CA TYR A 297 -5.44 -30.27 -8.23
C TYR A 297 -4.44 -31.12 -7.45
N GLN A 298 -4.81 -31.49 -6.24
CA GLN A 298 -4.11 -32.47 -5.41
C GLN A 298 -4.97 -33.74 -5.27
N LYS A 299 -4.32 -34.91 -5.34
CA LYS A 299 -4.98 -36.21 -5.22
C LYS A 299 -5.32 -36.55 -3.79
#